data_AF-A0A812QCE8-F1
#
_entry.id   AF-A0A812QCE8-F1
#
_cell.length_a   1.000
_cell.length_b   1.000
_cell.length_c   1.000
_cell.angle_alpha   90.00
_cell.angle_beta   90.00
_cell.angle_gamma   90.00
#
_symmetry.space_group_name_H-M   'P 1'
#
loop_
_entity.id
_entity.type
_entity.pdbx_description
1 polymer ?
#
loop_
_entity_poly.entity_id
_entity_poly.type
_entity_poly.pdbx_seq_one_letter_code
_entity_poly.pdbx_strand_id
1 'polypeptide(L)'
;MTEPWRLQSEADLFWWPLSPSAATSSTAVGSTDQEQADQITGDSSHDLDQREKKPEEPHRAEPARVPELTRCKSALPAGSVTLARARALSQMAMEDLSKPAEARADSSYVQKLREECAAATSRIQANVSSVAKLSGACRALEAQLRDVEDARSRVRHARNLRSTDVSVCQRRLELLQDLDWVGASASAEGRTAQGTASSSDGVPETAQKNLMEALEVEQEALLLMRRELDVLDDEMVAASAGLVELHACLKQEMAQRRAAVRQDSAAKRKQESDGTYMSVGDSWRFWVKRVKAAQMEAQQLCQKASSTIQYTDLECSKAQRSAQECLSQCSSEQRELRRRFDTQLKDVEFAMSCAEWTLKKPENRSKTAHGEATNVQRSNVLLHELSTTQKNLRCLVRQCKRDLQILEACRNVTPANIGATGAVKPQPQCKGKPGKRSRSAVELRKLRSDGDKVPCSHLRDELQHLSEEQQQMTKGLRECEYGVERCAAWASVLSNLEDRVTEVLLRRR
;
A
#
# COMPACT_ATOMS: atom_id res chain seq x y z
N MET A 1 -17.75 -6.67 70.99
CA MET A 1 -18.82 -6.63 69.97
C MET A 1 -18.46 -5.56 68.96
N THR A 2 -18.44 -5.95 67.69
CA THR A 2 -18.34 -5.17 66.44
C THR A 2 -17.06 -4.38 66.14
N GLU A 3 -16.11 -5.10 65.55
CA GLU A 3 -15.13 -4.70 64.52
C GLU A 3 -15.82 -4.35 63.15
N PRO A 4 -15.13 -3.94 62.04
CA PRO A 4 -14.12 -2.88 61.92
C PRO A 4 -14.01 -2.22 60.48
N TRP A 5 -12.91 -1.47 60.24
CA TRP A 5 -12.17 -1.14 58.99
C TRP A 5 -12.91 -0.95 57.64
N ARG A 6 -12.78 0.26 57.06
CA ARG A 6 -12.98 0.55 55.62
C ARG A 6 -11.66 0.98 54.97
N LEU A 7 -11.11 0.10 54.13
CA LEU A 7 -10.14 0.44 53.09
C LEU A 7 -10.92 0.61 51.77
N GLN A 8 -10.81 1.78 51.14
CA GLN A 8 -11.30 2.00 49.77
C GLN A 8 -10.18 1.64 48.79
N SER A 9 -10.44 0.68 47.90
CA SER A 9 -9.59 0.36 46.76
C SER A 9 -10.11 1.01 45.48
N GLU A 10 -9.16 1.26 44.60
CA GLU A 10 -9.25 1.67 43.20
C GLU A 10 -10.22 0.80 42.38
N ALA A 11 -11.02 1.44 41.51
CA ALA A 11 -11.61 0.84 40.31
C ALA A 11 -12.21 1.93 39.40
N ASP A 12 -11.37 2.69 38.69
CA ASP A 12 -11.82 3.46 37.53
C ASP A 12 -11.75 2.57 36.28
N LEU A 13 -12.90 1.98 35.96
CA LEU A 13 -13.17 1.25 34.72
C LEU A 13 -13.47 2.26 33.60
N PHE A 14 -12.55 2.39 32.66
CA PHE A 14 -12.75 3.11 31.39
C PHE A 14 -13.72 2.32 30.49
N TRP A 15 -14.89 2.91 30.25
CA TRP A 15 -15.87 2.45 29.26
C TRP A 15 -15.48 2.91 27.85
N TRP A 16 -15.45 2.00 26.88
CA TRP A 16 -15.40 2.33 25.45
C TRP A 16 -16.82 2.61 24.94
N PRO A 17 -17.05 3.68 24.14
CA PRO A 17 -18.36 3.89 23.52
C PRO A 17 -18.50 3.04 22.25
N LEU A 18 -19.64 2.36 22.16
CA LEU A 18 -20.15 1.66 20.99
C LEU A 18 -20.50 2.68 19.88
N SER A 19 -20.11 2.37 18.65
CA SER A 19 -20.48 3.09 17.42
C SER A 19 -22.01 3.06 17.18
N PRO A 20 -22.62 4.14 16.66
CA PRO A 20 -23.99 4.09 16.18
C PRO A 20 -24.05 3.65 14.71
N SER A 21 -24.74 2.54 14.48
CA SER A 21 -25.29 2.14 13.18
C SER A 21 -26.28 3.18 12.68
N ALA A 22 -26.08 3.67 11.45
CA ALA A 22 -27.13 4.32 10.68
C ALA A 22 -27.50 3.42 9.49
N ALA A 23 -28.71 2.88 9.58
CA ALA A 23 -29.40 2.18 8.52
C ALA A 23 -29.92 3.19 7.49
N THR A 24 -29.72 2.93 6.20
CA THR A 24 -30.62 3.39 5.16
C THR A 24 -30.88 2.26 4.18
N SER A 25 -32.11 1.77 4.26
CA SER A 25 -32.81 0.97 3.27
C SER A 25 -32.90 1.70 1.93
N SER A 26 -32.65 1.02 0.81
CA SER A 26 -33.26 1.41 -0.48
C SER A 26 -33.36 0.22 -1.44
N THR A 27 -34.59 -0.29 -1.49
CA THR A 27 -35.33 -0.87 -2.63
C THR A 27 -34.60 -1.29 -3.90
N ALA A 28 -34.78 -2.57 -4.21
CA ALA A 28 -34.69 -3.18 -5.52
C ALA A 28 -35.72 -2.60 -6.51
N VAL A 29 -35.28 -2.35 -7.74
CA VAL A 29 -36.12 -2.30 -8.95
C VAL A 29 -35.34 -3.04 -10.03
N GLY A 30 -35.94 -4.09 -10.57
CA GLY A 30 -35.40 -4.82 -11.71
C GLY A 30 -35.57 -4.04 -13.01
N SER A 31 -34.67 -4.27 -13.96
CA SER A 31 -34.97 -4.16 -15.38
C SER A 31 -34.09 -5.15 -16.13
N THR A 32 -34.74 -6.15 -16.69
CA THR A 32 -34.31 -6.84 -17.91
C THR A 32 -34.13 -5.79 -19.00
N ASP A 33 -33.03 -5.83 -19.73
CA ASP A 33 -33.07 -5.62 -21.17
C ASP A 33 -31.89 -6.29 -21.85
N GLN A 34 -32.26 -6.86 -22.99
CA GLN A 34 -31.57 -7.82 -23.81
C GLN A 34 -31.32 -7.09 -25.12
N GLU A 35 -30.07 -6.81 -25.46
CA GLU A 35 -29.72 -6.36 -26.80
C GLU A 35 -28.57 -7.18 -27.38
N GLN A 36 -28.97 -7.97 -28.38
CA GLN A 36 -28.16 -8.45 -29.49
C GLN A 36 -27.61 -7.28 -30.31
N ALA A 37 -26.38 -7.47 -30.81
CA ALA A 37 -25.81 -7.01 -32.09
C ALA A 37 -24.31 -6.76 -31.85
N ASP A 38 -23.37 -7.03 -32.74
CA ASP A 38 -23.37 -7.74 -33.99
C ASP A 38 -21.90 -8.06 -34.30
N GLN A 39 -21.70 -9.10 -35.09
CA GLN A 39 -20.42 -9.50 -35.66
C GLN A 39 -19.84 -8.37 -36.52
N ILE A 40 -18.59 -7.97 -36.25
CA ILE A 40 -17.73 -7.37 -37.27
C ILE A 40 -16.38 -8.10 -37.25
N THR A 41 -16.25 -8.99 -38.21
CA THR A 41 -15.00 -9.48 -38.80
C THR A 41 -14.16 -8.31 -39.32
N GLY A 42 -12.87 -8.29 -38.98
CA GLY A 42 -11.92 -7.32 -39.49
C GLY A 42 -10.49 -7.85 -39.42
N ASP A 43 -10.11 -8.61 -40.44
CA ASP A 43 -8.74 -8.96 -40.81
C ASP A 43 -7.84 -7.71 -40.83
N SER A 44 -6.67 -7.79 -40.17
CA SER A 44 -5.46 -7.12 -40.67
C SER A 44 -4.21 -7.76 -40.07
N SER A 45 -3.75 -8.80 -40.75
CA SER A 45 -2.37 -9.27 -40.72
C SER A 45 -1.47 -8.16 -41.27
N HIS A 46 -0.65 -7.56 -40.39
CA HIS A 46 0.46 -6.71 -40.82
C HIS A 46 1.77 -7.35 -40.38
N ASP A 47 2.49 -7.87 -41.38
CA ASP A 47 3.91 -8.20 -41.35
C ASP A 47 4.72 -7.00 -40.82
N LEU A 48 5.52 -7.24 -39.79
CA LEU A 48 6.63 -6.36 -39.43
C LEU A 48 7.94 -7.12 -39.54
N ASP A 49 8.53 -6.85 -40.70
CA ASP A 49 9.85 -7.22 -41.16
C ASP A 49 10.93 -6.72 -40.18
N GLN A 50 11.80 -7.65 -39.77
CA GLN A 50 12.97 -7.37 -38.96
C GLN A 50 14.03 -6.69 -39.84
N ARG A 51 14.46 -5.48 -39.47
CA ARG A 51 15.69 -4.90 -39.98
C ARG A 51 16.60 -4.46 -38.85
N GLU A 52 17.63 -5.29 -38.65
CA GLU A 52 18.86 -4.97 -37.96
C GLU A 52 19.45 -3.64 -38.45
N LYS A 53 19.81 -2.75 -37.51
CA LYS A 53 20.84 -1.74 -37.74
C LYS A 53 21.74 -1.60 -36.50
N LYS A 54 23.04 -1.71 -36.80
CA LYS A 54 24.25 -1.60 -35.99
C LYS A 54 24.28 -0.39 -35.02
N PRO A 55 25.04 -0.48 -33.91
CA PRO A 55 25.25 0.64 -33.00
C PRO A 55 26.36 1.57 -33.50
N GLU A 56 26.12 2.88 -33.43
CA GLU A 56 27.14 3.93 -33.57
C GLU A 56 27.71 4.32 -32.20
N GLU A 57 29.04 4.47 -32.15
CA GLU A 57 29.82 4.88 -30.97
C GLU A 57 29.52 6.32 -30.52
N PRO A 58 29.62 6.63 -29.22
CA PRO A 58 29.46 7.99 -28.72
C PRO A 58 30.77 8.78 -28.85
N HIS A 59 30.75 9.85 -29.65
CA HIS A 59 31.80 10.86 -29.63
C HIS A 59 31.74 11.67 -28.32
N ARG A 60 32.86 11.57 -27.60
CA ARG A 60 33.27 12.32 -26.42
C ARG A 60 33.31 13.82 -26.73
N ALA A 61 32.42 14.60 -26.13
CA ALA A 61 32.48 16.07 -26.15
C ALA A 61 33.21 16.59 -24.89
N GLU A 62 34.19 17.47 -25.09
CA GLU A 62 34.93 18.20 -24.06
C GLU A 62 34.03 19.19 -23.28
N PRO A 63 34.38 19.52 -22.03
CA PRO A 63 33.59 20.41 -21.19
C PRO A 63 33.76 21.89 -21.56
N ALA A 64 32.65 22.55 -21.89
CA ALA A 64 32.60 24.00 -22.07
C ALA A 64 32.78 24.73 -20.73
N ARG A 65 33.64 25.75 -20.75
CA ARG A 65 33.97 26.65 -19.64
C ARG A 65 32.73 27.36 -19.07
N VAL A 66 32.69 27.41 -17.75
CA VAL A 66 31.74 28.17 -16.92
C VAL A 66 31.95 29.68 -17.14
N PRO A 67 30.90 30.45 -17.51
CA PRO A 67 30.92 31.90 -17.39
C PRO A 67 30.47 32.33 -15.99
N GLU A 68 31.22 33.28 -15.44
CA GLU A 68 31.07 33.87 -14.11
C GLU A 68 29.67 34.47 -13.85
N LEU A 69 29.24 34.35 -12.59
CA LEU A 69 28.07 35.00 -12.03
C LEU A 69 28.17 36.53 -12.10
N THR A 70 27.53 37.14 -13.09
CA THR A 70 27.12 38.55 -13.00
C THR A 70 25.79 38.67 -12.27
N ARG A 71 25.87 39.21 -11.04
CA ARG A 71 24.81 39.80 -10.21
C ARG A 71 23.53 40.20 -10.98
N CYS A 72 22.44 39.52 -10.65
CA CYS A 72 21.07 39.90 -11.01
C CYS A 72 20.74 41.30 -10.47
N LYS A 73 20.76 42.31 -11.34
CA LYS A 73 19.95 43.52 -11.12
C LYS A 73 18.52 43.17 -11.51
N SER A 74 17.62 43.32 -10.53
CA SER A 74 16.17 43.08 -10.60
C SER A 74 15.56 43.44 -11.96
N ALA A 75 15.27 42.42 -12.76
CA ALA A 75 14.47 42.56 -13.96
C ALA A 75 13.03 42.91 -13.55
N LEU A 76 12.62 44.14 -13.82
CA LEU A 76 11.22 44.54 -13.72
C LEU A 76 10.35 43.56 -14.54
N PRO A 77 9.14 43.21 -14.06
CA PRO A 77 8.26 42.27 -14.75
C PRO A 77 8.03 42.74 -16.19
N ALA A 78 8.25 41.85 -17.15
CA ALA A 78 8.35 42.14 -18.57
C ALA A 78 7.18 42.98 -19.15
N GLY A 79 6.00 42.97 -18.50
CA GLY A 79 4.87 43.81 -18.87
C GLY A 79 5.09 45.31 -18.65
N SER A 80 5.90 45.71 -17.67
CA SER A 80 6.18 47.13 -17.37
C SER A 80 7.04 47.80 -18.45
N VAL A 81 7.98 47.06 -19.05
CA VAL A 81 8.88 47.57 -20.09
C VAL A 81 8.15 47.70 -21.44
N THR A 82 7.30 46.74 -21.81
CA THR A 82 6.46 46.85 -23.02
C THR A 82 5.41 47.94 -22.88
N LEU A 83 4.81 48.12 -21.69
CA LEU A 83 3.80 49.16 -21.45
C LEU A 83 4.43 50.56 -21.38
N ALA A 84 5.63 50.68 -20.80
CA ALA A 84 6.42 51.93 -20.83
C ALA A 84 6.86 52.29 -22.27
N ARG A 85 7.29 51.31 -23.06
CA ARG A 85 7.65 51.51 -24.47
C ARG A 85 6.43 51.86 -25.33
N ALA A 86 5.29 51.23 -25.08
CA ALA A 86 4.02 51.59 -25.74
C ALA A 86 3.58 53.01 -25.39
N ARG A 87 3.72 53.43 -24.12
CA ARG A 87 3.46 54.81 -23.69
C ARG A 87 4.42 55.81 -24.31
N ALA A 88 5.71 55.48 -24.39
CA ALA A 88 6.72 56.34 -25.04
C ALA A 88 6.45 56.49 -26.55
N LEU A 89 6.08 55.42 -27.25
CA LEU A 89 5.69 55.48 -28.66
C LEU A 89 4.38 56.24 -28.88
N SER A 90 3.43 56.13 -27.93
CA SER A 90 2.19 56.90 -27.94
C SER A 90 2.44 58.39 -27.70
N GLN A 91 3.38 58.74 -26.80
CA GLN A 91 3.81 60.11 -26.57
C GLN A 91 4.51 60.70 -27.79
N MET A 92 5.43 59.96 -28.41
CA MET A 92 6.08 60.40 -29.66
C MET A 92 5.07 60.61 -30.79
N ALA A 93 4.08 59.71 -30.93
CA ALA A 93 3.02 59.88 -31.93
C ALA A 93 2.14 61.11 -31.65
N MET A 94 1.87 61.42 -30.38
CA MET A 94 1.14 62.62 -29.97
C MET A 94 1.96 63.90 -30.18
N GLU A 95 3.28 63.85 -29.95
CA GLU A 95 4.22 64.94 -30.22
C GLU A 95 4.35 65.21 -31.73
N ASP A 96 4.39 64.18 -32.57
CA ASP A 96 4.38 64.34 -34.03
C ASP A 96 3.05 64.91 -34.56
N LEU A 97 1.92 64.61 -33.90
CA LEU A 97 0.62 65.23 -34.18
C LEU A 97 0.52 66.71 -33.73
N SER A 98 1.45 67.17 -32.88
CA SER A 98 1.47 68.55 -32.34
C SER A 98 2.28 69.56 -33.19
N LYS A 99 2.94 69.10 -34.26
CA LYS A 99 3.72 69.96 -35.17
C LYS A 99 2.82 70.74 -36.15
N PRO A 100 3.18 71.99 -36.53
CA PRO A 100 2.33 72.88 -37.32
C PRO A 100 2.03 72.37 -38.74
N ALA A 101 0.87 72.77 -39.25
CA ALA A 101 0.07 72.12 -40.30
C ALA A 101 0.63 72.06 -41.73
N GLU A 102 1.83 72.57 -42.00
CA GLU A 102 2.38 72.66 -43.38
C GLU A 102 3.14 71.40 -43.83
N ALA A 103 3.33 70.42 -42.94
CA ALA A 103 3.78 69.06 -43.27
C ALA A 103 2.63 68.04 -43.31
N ARG A 104 1.38 68.49 -43.53
CA ARG A 104 0.20 67.62 -43.70
C ARG A 104 0.05 67.14 -45.14
N ALA A 105 0.97 66.29 -45.58
CA ALA A 105 0.80 65.39 -46.72
C ALA A 105 1.27 64.01 -46.24
N ASP A 106 0.44 63.03 -45.93
CA ASP A 106 -0.90 62.71 -46.41
C ASP A 106 -1.77 62.23 -45.24
N SER A 107 -3.05 62.62 -45.17
CA SER A 107 -4.00 61.99 -44.22
C SER A 107 -4.03 60.46 -44.35
N SER A 108 -3.75 59.97 -45.56
CA SER A 108 -3.53 58.56 -45.90
C SER A 108 -2.40 57.90 -45.10
N TYR A 109 -1.27 58.59 -44.88
CA TYR A 109 -0.14 58.04 -44.12
C TYR A 109 -0.46 57.92 -42.63
N VAL A 110 -1.08 58.95 -42.05
CA VAL A 110 -1.53 58.92 -40.64
C VAL A 110 -2.61 57.85 -40.43
N GLN A 111 -3.52 57.68 -41.40
CA GLN A 111 -4.53 56.64 -41.37
C GLN A 111 -3.91 55.23 -41.44
N LYS A 112 -2.95 54.99 -42.34
CA LYS A 112 -2.19 53.73 -42.42
C LYS A 112 -1.45 53.42 -41.12
N LEU A 113 -0.82 54.41 -40.50
CA LEU A 113 -0.15 54.23 -39.20
C LEU A 113 -1.14 53.85 -38.08
N ARG A 114 -2.34 54.44 -38.07
CA ARG A 114 -3.41 54.07 -37.12
C ARG A 114 -3.90 52.65 -37.34
N GLU A 115 -4.12 52.25 -38.58
CA GLU A 115 -4.54 50.88 -38.95
C GLU A 115 -3.46 49.87 -38.57
N GLU A 116 -2.18 50.17 -38.83
CA GLU A 116 -1.06 49.34 -38.41
C GLU A 116 -0.91 49.25 -36.88
N CYS A 117 -1.12 50.35 -36.16
CA CYS A 117 -1.11 50.36 -34.69
C CYS A 117 -2.27 49.57 -34.11
N ALA A 118 -3.47 49.69 -34.69
CA ALA A 118 -4.64 48.91 -34.29
C ALA A 118 -4.42 47.42 -34.56
N ALA A 119 -3.88 47.05 -35.72
CA ALA A 119 -3.53 45.68 -36.06
C ALA A 119 -2.41 45.11 -35.16
N ALA A 120 -1.39 45.91 -34.82
CA ALA A 120 -0.35 45.51 -33.86
C ALA A 120 -0.91 45.32 -32.45
N THR A 121 -1.77 46.23 -31.99
CA THR A 121 -2.43 46.13 -30.68
C THR A 121 -3.31 44.90 -30.58
N SER A 122 -4.09 44.61 -31.63
CA SER A 122 -4.91 43.40 -31.73
C SER A 122 -4.06 42.12 -31.66
N ARG A 123 -2.93 42.05 -32.38
CA ARG A 123 -2.00 40.92 -32.31
C ARG A 123 -1.37 40.74 -30.92
N ILE A 124 -0.94 41.83 -30.28
CA ILE A 124 -0.39 41.79 -28.93
C ILE A 124 -1.46 41.30 -27.93
N GLN A 125 -2.68 41.83 -28.01
CA GLN A 125 -3.79 41.40 -27.15
C GLN A 125 -4.12 39.92 -27.36
N ALA A 126 -4.18 39.44 -28.61
CA ALA A 126 -4.39 38.03 -28.91
C ALA A 126 -3.30 37.14 -28.30
N ASN A 127 -2.02 37.52 -28.45
CA ASN A 127 -0.90 36.79 -27.87
C ASN A 127 -0.89 36.80 -26.34
N VAL A 128 -1.14 37.95 -25.70
CA VAL A 128 -1.27 38.06 -24.23
C VAL A 128 -2.41 37.18 -23.74
N SER A 129 -3.57 37.22 -24.39
CA SER A 129 -4.71 36.37 -24.04
C SER A 129 -4.38 34.89 -24.16
N SER A 130 -3.63 34.49 -25.20
CA SER A 130 -3.27 33.10 -25.40
C SER A 130 -2.22 32.62 -24.38
N VAL A 131 -1.24 33.45 -24.03
CA VAL A 131 -0.26 33.11 -22.98
C VAL A 131 -0.95 33.00 -21.61
N ALA A 132 -1.90 33.89 -21.31
CA ALA A 132 -2.67 33.81 -20.07
C ALA A 132 -3.46 32.50 -19.99
N LYS A 133 -4.07 32.07 -21.10
CA LYS A 133 -4.80 30.82 -21.20
C LYS A 133 -3.90 29.57 -21.07
N LEU A 134 -2.74 29.55 -21.74
CA LEU A 134 -1.75 28.48 -21.59
C LEU A 134 -1.21 28.42 -20.15
N SER A 135 -1.00 29.57 -19.50
CA SER A 135 -0.61 29.63 -18.09
C SER A 135 -1.70 29.09 -17.16
N GLY A 136 -2.98 29.31 -17.48
CA GLY A 136 -4.09 28.66 -16.79
C GLY A 136 -4.05 27.13 -16.95
N ALA A 137 -3.80 26.64 -18.16
CA ALA A 137 -3.67 25.21 -18.43
C ALA A 137 -2.48 24.57 -17.68
N CYS A 138 -1.33 25.24 -17.60
CA CYS A 138 -0.20 24.75 -16.81
C CYS A 138 -0.55 24.61 -15.32
N ARG A 139 -1.22 25.59 -14.72
CA ARG A 139 -1.67 25.51 -13.32
C ARG A 139 -2.66 24.37 -13.09
N ALA A 140 -3.53 24.13 -14.06
CA ALA A 140 -4.50 23.04 -14.00
C ALA A 140 -3.83 21.66 -14.10
N LEU A 141 -2.78 21.51 -14.91
CA LEU A 141 -1.95 20.30 -14.94
C LEU A 141 -1.14 20.11 -13.65
N GLU A 142 -0.61 21.19 -13.05
CA GLU A 142 0.11 21.11 -11.77
C GLU A 142 -0.79 20.62 -10.64
N ALA A 143 -2.05 21.07 -10.61
CA ALA A 143 -3.04 20.55 -9.67
C ALA A 143 -3.31 19.05 -9.92
N GLN A 144 -3.56 18.68 -11.19
CA GLN A 144 -3.82 17.29 -11.54
C GLN A 144 -2.65 16.35 -11.24
N LEU A 145 -1.41 16.82 -11.42
CA LEU A 145 -0.21 16.06 -11.08
C LEU A 145 -0.18 15.72 -9.58
N ARG A 146 -0.48 16.70 -8.71
CA ARG A 146 -0.56 16.46 -7.26
C ARG A 146 -1.64 15.45 -6.92
N ASP A 147 -2.82 15.54 -7.55
CA ASP A 147 -3.90 14.59 -7.33
C ASP A 147 -3.50 13.15 -7.70
N VAL A 148 -2.77 12.98 -8.81
CA VAL A 148 -2.22 11.69 -9.25
C VAL A 148 -1.13 11.19 -8.31
N GLU A 149 -0.22 12.05 -7.86
CA GLU A 149 0.83 11.70 -6.89
C GLU A 149 0.25 11.28 -5.53
N ASP A 150 -0.79 11.97 -5.06
CA ASP A 150 -1.52 11.62 -3.85
C ASP A 150 -2.25 10.28 -4.01
N ALA A 151 -2.94 10.07 -5.14
CA ALA A 151 -3.60 8.80 -5.45
C ALA A 151 -2.60 7.65 -5.50
N ARG A 152 -1.47 7.86 -6.15
CA ARG A 152 -0.36 6.91 -6.23
C ARG A 152 0.19 6.56 -4.84
N SER A 153 0.38 7.56 -3.98
CA SER A 153 0.84 7.34 -2.61
C SER A 153 -0.13 6.47 -1.81
N ARG A 154 -1.44 6.63 -2.01
CA ARG A 154 -2.46 5.75 -1.42
C ARG A 154 -2.40 4.32 -1.98
N VAL A 155 -2.20 4.15 -3.29
CA VAL A 155 -2.02 2.83 -3.92
C VAL A 155 -0.81 2.10 -3.35
N ARG A 156 0.34 2.77 -3.22
CA ARG A 156 1.53 2.20 -2.59
C ARG A 156 1.30 1.82 -1.13
N HIS A 157 0.59 2.66 -0.38
CA HIS A 157 0.25 2.34 1.00
C HIS A 157 -0.61 1.08 1.08
N ALA A 158 -1.67 0.98 0.27
CA ALA A 158 -2.51 -0.21 0.17
C ALA A 158 -1.69 -1.45 -0.23
N ARG A 159 -0.81 -1.33 -1.22
CA ARG A 159 0.11 -2.42 -1.64
C ARG A 159 0.97 -2.91 -0.48
N ASN A 160 1.56 -1.99 0.29
CA ASN A 160 2.40 -2.34 1.44
C ASN A 160 1.59 -3.03 2.53
N LEU A 161 0.36 -2.59 2.80
CA LEU A 161 -0.55 -3.27 3.72
C LEU A 161 -0.82 -4.71 3.25
N ARG A 162 -1.15 -4.91 1.96
CA ARG A 162 -1.36 -6.27 1.42
C ARG A 162 -0.11 -7.14 1.53
N SER A 163 1.09 -6.58 1.38
CA SER A 163 2.33 -7.32 1.62
C SER A 163 2.48 -7.78 3.08
N THR A 164 2.07 -6.94 4.03
CA THR A 164 2.07 -7.34 5.45
C THR A 164 1.03 -8.43 5.73
N ASP A 165 -0.15 -8.35 5.12
CA ASP A 165 -1.19 -9.37 5.27
C ASP A 165 -0.78 -10.71 4.68
N VAL A 166 -0.12 -10.72 3.50
CA VAL A 166 0.47 -11.95 2.94
C VAL A 166 1.45 -12.59 3.93
N SER A 167 2.26 -11.78 4.61
CA SER A 167 3.20 -12.28 5.63
C SER A 167 2.46 -12.85 6.84
N VAL A 168 1.31 -12.26 7.23
CA VAL A 168 0.41 -12.80 8.26
C VAL A 168 -0.13 -14.17 7.87
N CYS A 169 -0.68 -14.30 6.68
CA CYS A 169 -1.22 -15.57 6.20
C CYS A 169 -0.11 -16.63 6.09
N GLN A 170 1.05 -16.27 5.54
CA GLN A 170 2.18 -17.17 5.47
C GLN A 170 2.64 -17.66 6.85
N ARG A 171 2.75 -16.75 7.82
CA ARG A 171 3.15 -17.14 9.19
C ARG A 171 2.12 -18.04 9.86
N ARG A 172 0.82 -17.81 9.61
CA ARG A 172 -0.24 -18.70 10.08
C ARG A 172 -0.12 -20.09 9.44
N LEU A 173 0.11 -20.17 8.13
CA LEU A 173 0.32 -21.43 7.43
C LEU A 173 1.53 -22.20 7.97
N GLU A 174 2.67 -21.53 8.20
CA GLU A 174 3.85 -22.15 8.82
C GLU A 174 3.54 -22.75 10.19
N LEU A 175 2.86 -22.00 11.05
CA LEU A 175 2.46 -22.49 12.37
C LEU A 175 1.52 -23.71 12.27
N LEU A 176 0.63 -23.73 11.28
CA LEU A 176 -0.27 -24.87 11.08
C LEU A 176 0.41 -26.08 10.41
N GLN A 177 1.49 -25.89 9.66
CA GLN A 177 2.30 -26.98 9.13
C GLN A 177 3.09 -27.71 10.22
N ASP A 178 3.46 -27.00 11.29
CA ASP A 178 4.11 -27.58 12.48
C ASP A 178 3.15 -28.41 13.36
N LEU A 179 1.86 -28.46 13.03
CA LEU A 179 0.87 -29.23 13.79
C LEU A 179 0.88 -30.71 13.38
N ASP A 180 1.27 -31.55 14.34
CA ASP A 180 0.97 -32.97 14.32
C ASP A 180 -0.49 -33.17 14.75
N TRP A 181 -1.44 -33.11 13.81
CA TRP A 181 -2.87 -33.21 14.15
C TRP A 181 -3.28 -34.60 14.67
N VAL A 182 -4.13 -34.60 15.70
CA VAL A 182 -4.71 -35.82 16.28
C VAL A 182 -5.68 -36.45 15.27
N GLY A 183 -5.22 -37.43 14.50
CA GLY A 183 -6.06 -38.18 13.54
C GLY A 183 -5.28 -38.81 12.39
N ALA A 184 -4.26 -38.11 11.87
CA ALA A 184 -3.47 -38.56 10.73
C ALA A 184 -2.72 -39.88 10.99
N SER A 185 -2.28 -40.12 12.23
CA SER A 185 -1.58 -41.36 12.61
C SER A 185 -2.51 -42.53 12.93
N ALA A 186 -3.70 -42.27 13.47
CA ALA A 186 -4.66 -43.31 13.84
C ALA A 186 -5.31 -43.98 12.61
N SER A 187 -5.42 -43.25 11.50
CA SER A 187 -5.95 -43.81 10.23
C SER A 187 -4.97 -44.75 9.51
N ALA A 188 -3.67 -44.70 9.81
CA ALA A 188 -2.67 -45.53 9.13
C ALA A 188 -2.57 -46.96 9.71
N GLU A 189 -2.84 -47.13 11.00
CA GLU A 189 -2.68 -48.42 11.70
C GLU A 189 -3.99 -49.25 11.77
N GLY A 190 -5.14 -48.69 11.40
CA GLY A 190 -6.47 -49.30 11.61
C GLY A 190 -7.11 -50.06 10.44
N ARG A 191 -6.46 -50.24 9.28
CA ARG A 191 -7.10 -50.83 8.08
C ARG A 191 -7.38 -52.34 8.13
N THR A 192 -7.13 -53.04 9.25
CA THR A 192 -7.36 -54.49 9.37
C THR A 192 -8.49 -54.92 10.31
N ALA A 193 -9.23 -54.00 10.93
CA ALA A 193 -10.37 -54.36 11.80
C ALA A 193 -11.70 -53.77 11.29
N GLN A 194 -12.29 -54.49 10.34
CA GLN A 194 -13.61 -54.18 9.77
C GLN A 194 -14.69 -54.74 10.70
N GLY A 195 -15.46 -53.88 11.37
CA GLY A 195 -16.52 -54.33 12.28
C GLY A 195 -17.35 -53.19 12.87
N THR A 196 -18.36 -52.75 12.11
CA THR A 196 -19.66 -52.24 12.61
C THR A 196 -19.63 -51.43 13.91
N ALA A 197 -19.15 -50.18 13.84
CA ALA A 197 -19.53 -49.15 14.80
C ALA A 197 -20.04 -47.93 14.02
N SER A 198 -21.25 -47.52 14.38
CA SER A 198 -22.08 -46.50 13.76
C SER A 198 -21.41 -45.13 13.61
N SER A 199 -21.44 -44.63 12.37
CA SER A 199 -21.53 -43.23 11.94
C SER A 199 -21.65 -42.15 13.03
N SER A 200 -20.54 -41.57 13.49
CA SER A 200 -20.54 -40.17 13.98
C SER A 200 -19.18 -39.45 13.97
N ASP A 201 -18.11 -40.01 13.41
CA ASP A 201 -16.74 -39.59 13.73
C ASP A 201 -15.99 -38.86 12.58
N GLY A 202 -16.69 -38.00 11.83
CA GLY A 202 -16.15 -37.33 10.64
C GLY A 202 -15.65 -35.89 10.82
N VAL A 203 -15.45 -35.41 12.04
CA VAL A 203 -15.46 -33.95 12.32
C VAL A 203 -14.08 -33.26 12.34
N PRO A 204 -12.98 -33.80 12.90
CA PRO A 204 -11.78 -32.98 13.09
C PRO A 204 -10.91 -32.82 11.83
N GLU A 205 -10.82 -33.84 10.96
CA GLU A 205 -10.02 -33.73 9.72
C GLU A 205 -10.61 -32.73 8.73
N THR A 206 -11.95 -32.56 8.72
CA THR A 206 -12.60 -31.65 7.79
C THR A 206 -12.38 -30.19 8.18
N ALA A 207 -12.52 -29.83 9.46
CA ALA A 207 -12.28 -28.45 9.91
C ALA A 207 -10.81 -28.02 9.71
N GLN A 208 -9.86 -28.92 9.96
CA GLN A 208 -8.44 -28.67 9.69
C GLN A 208 -8.20 -28.40 8.20
N LYS A 209 -8.68 -29.30 7.34
CA LYS A 209 -8.51 -29.15 5.89
C LYS A 209 -9.15 -27.85 5.41
N ASN A 210 -10.34 -27.54 5.91
CA ASN A 210 -11.05 -26.29 5.61
C ASN A 210 -10.26 -25.05 6.06
N LEU A 211 -9.58 -25.10 7.22
CA LEU A 211 -8.74 -24.00 7.70
C LEU A 211 -7.50 -23.79 6.83
N MET A 212 -6.80 -24.87 6.46
CA MET A 212 -5.65 -24.80 5.56
C MET A 212 -6.05 -24.25 4.20
N GLU A 213 -7.11 -24.81 3.61
CA GLU A 213 -7.67 -24.36 2.34
C GLU A 213 -8.12 -22.90 2.41
N ALA A 214 -8.80 -22.48 3.48
CA ALA A 214 -9.21 -21.08 3.65
C ALA A 214 -8.02 -20.11 3.73
N LEU A 215 -6.93 -20.50 4.38
CA LEU A 215 -5.72 -19.67 4.47
C LEU A 215 -4.92 -19.63 3.17
N GLU A 216 -4.89 -20.72 2.42
CA GLU A 216 -4.30 -20.77 1.07
C GLU A 216 -5.11 -19.88 0.10
N VAL A 217 -6.43 -19.97 0.12
CA VAL A 217 -7.32 -19.11 -0.66
C VAL A 217 -7.16 -17.63 -0.26
N GLU A 218 -7.07 -17.32 1.04
CA GLU A 218 -6.77 -15.97 1.52
C GLU A 218 -5.42 -15.46 0.99
N GLN A 219 -4.38 -16.29 1.05
CA GLN A 219 -3.05 -15.93 0.53
C GLN A 219 -3.07 -15.66 -0.98
N GLU A 220 -3.72 -16.51 -1.76
CA GLU A 220 -3.86 -16.32 -3.21
C GLU A 220 -4.63 -15.04 -3.55
N ALA A 221 -5.74 -14.79 -2.85
CA ALA A 221 -6.51 -13.56 -3.01
C ALA A 221 -5.68 -12.31 -2.70
N LEU A 222 -4.91 -12.33 -1.60
CA LEU A 222 -3.99 -11.24 -1.23
C LEU A 222 -2.90 -11.01 -2.28
N LEU A 223 -2.34 -12.07 -2.85
CA LEU A 223 -1.35 -11.98 -3.93
C LEU A 223 -1.95 -11.40 -5.21
N LEU A 224 -3.19 -11.78 -5.57
CA LEU A 224 -3.91 -11.20 -6.71
C LEU A 224 -4.18 -9.71 -6.51
N MET A 225 -4.76 -9.33 -5.37
CA MET A 225 -5.02 -7.92 -5.01
C MET A 225 -3.73 -7.08 -5.04
N ARG A 226 -2.62 -7.64 -4.58
CA ARG A 226 -1.31 -6.96 -4.68
C ARG A 226 -0.89 -6.74 -6.12
N ARG A 227 -1.03 -7.73 -7.01
CA ARG A 227 -0.69 -7.59 -8.44
C ARG A 227 -1.55 -6.50 -9.11
N GLU A 228 -2.83 -6.41 -8.76
CA GLU A 228 -3.70 -5.33 -9.28
C GLU A 228 -3.22 -3.95 -8.83
N LEU A 229 -2.81 -3.80 -7.57
CA LEU A 229 -2.22 -2.56 -7.06
C LEU A 229 -0.87 -2.24 -7.70
N ASP A 230 -0.07 -3.25 -8.07
CA ASP A 230 1.19 -3.07 -8.79
C ASP A 230 0.96 -2.50 -10.19
N VAL A 231 0.05 -3.11 -10.96
CA VAL A 231 -0.35 -2.62 -12.29
C VAL A 231 -0.87 -1.19 -12.21
N LEU A 232 -1.67 -0.89 -11.19
CA LEU A 232 -2.21 0.45 -10.99
C LEU A 232 -1.14 1.49 -10.60
N ASP A 233 -0.11 1.13 -9.81
CA ASP A 233 1.03 2.03 -9.55
C ASP A 233 1.78 2.34 -10.85
N ASP A 234 1.98 1.35 -11.72
CA ASP A 234 2.65 1.52 -13.02
C ASP A 234 1.83 2.42 -13.96
N GLU A 235 0.50 2.24 -14.03
CA GLU A 235 -0.40 3.15 -14.77
C GLU A 235 -0.30 4.58 -14.24
N MET A 236 -0.25 4.76 -12.92
CA MET A 236 -0.09 6.07 -12.27
C MET A 236 1.28 6.71 -12.54
N VAL A 237 2.35 5.91 -12.59
CA VAL A 237 3.68 6.36 -13.03
C VAL A 237 3.60 6.92 -14.44
N ALA A 238 3.06 6.13 -15.38
CA ALA A 238 2.96 6.52 -16.77
C ALA A 238 2.13 7.80 -16.95
N ALA A 239 0.99 7.90 -16.28
CA ALA A 239 0.15 9.10 -16.29
C ALA A 239 0.89 10.33 -15.72
N SER A 240 1.59 10.18 -14.60
CA SER A 240 2.38 11.28 -14.01
C SER A 240 3.47 11.76 -14.97
N ALA A 241 4.20 10.85 -15.63
CA ALA A 241 5.21 11.19 -16.61
C ALA A 241 4.61 11.95 -17.82
N GLY A 242 3.48 11.45 -18.36
CA GLY A 242 2.78 12.11 -19.46
C GLY A 242 2.29 13.54 -19.11
N LEU A 243 1.84 13.76 -17.87
CA LEU A 243 1.46 15.09 -17.39
C LEU A 243 2.67 16.03 -17.27
N VAL A 244 3.81 15.54 -16.78
CA VAL A 244 5.07 16.31 -16.70
C VAL A 244 5.56 16.72 -18.09
N GLU A 245 5.56 15.78 -19.04
CA GLU A 245 5.94 16.06 -20.43
C GLU A 245 5.03 17.12 -21.06
N LEU A 246 3.71 16.98 -20.89
CA LEU A 246 2.74 17.95 -21.40
C LEU A 246 2.93 19.34 -20.78
N HIS A 247 3.23 19.40 -19.48
CA HIS A 247 3.56 20.64 -18.78
C HIS A 247 4.81 21.31 -19.34
N ALA A 248 5.87 20.53 -19.62
CA ALA A 248 7.09 21.01 -20.24
C ALA A 248 6.83 21.57 -21.65
N CYS A 249 6.04 20.87 -22.47
CA CYS A 249 5.64 21.35 -23.79
C CYS A 249 4.88 22.67 -23.74
N LEU A 250 3.92 22.82 -22.82
CA LEU A 250 3.18 24.08 -22.65
C LEU A 250 4.07 25.23 -22.19
N LYS A 251 5.03 24.97 -21.30
CA LYS A 251 6.03 25.97 -20.88
C LYS A 251 6.90 26.42 -22.05
N GLN A 252 7.35 25.48 -22.89
CA GLN A 252 8.11 25.79 -24.08
C GLN A 252 7.30 26.61 -25.09
N GLU A 253 6.05 26.24 -25.35
CA GLU A 253 5.12 26.98 -26.22
C GLU A 253 4.90 28.42 -25.70
N MET A 254 4.68 28.59 -24.39
CA MET A 254 4.57 29.92 -23.79
C MET A 254 5.85 30.75 -23.97
N ALA A 255 7.02 30.12 -23.82
CA ALA A 255 8.30 30.79 -24.03
C ALA A 255 8.50 31.21 -25.50
N GLN A 256 8.15 30.33 -26.45
CA GLN A 256 8.19 30.61 -27.88
C GLN A 256 7.25 31.76 -28.27
N ARG A 257 6.00 31.77 -27.77
CA ARG A 257 5.07 32.89 -28.02
C ARG A 257 5.56 34.20 -27.43
N ARG A 258 6.15 34.18 -26.23
CA ARG A 258 6.78 35.37 -25.63
C ARG A 258 7.97 35.85 -26.46
N ALA A 259 8.75 34.94 -27.04
CA ALA A 259 9.87 35.29 -27.92
C ALA A 259 9.38 35.86 -29.26
N ALA A 260 8.35 35.28 -29.88
CA ALA A 260 7.74 35.77 -31.12
C ALA A 260 7.23 37.21 -30.99
N VAL A 261 6.54 37.54 -29.88
CA VAL A 261 6.10 38.92 -29.61
C VAL A 261 7.28 39.91 -29.53
N ARG A 262 8.44 39.47 -29.00
CA ARG A 262 9.65 40.31 -28.97
C ARG A 262 10.25 40.47 -30.38
N GLN A 263 10.24 39.42 -31.19
CA GLN A 263 10.78 39.46 -32.56
C GLN A 263 9.91 40.27 -33.51
N ASP A 264 8.58 40.21 -33.41
CA ASP A 264 7.66 41.07 -34.19
C ASP A 264 7.92 42.57 -33.94
N SER A 265 8.38 42.93 -32.74
CA SER A 265 8.77 44.31 -32.41
C SER A 265 10.11 44.74 -33.02
N ALA A 266 10.92 43.80 -33.52
CA ALA A 266 12.24 44.04 -34.11
C ALA A 266 12.29 43.81 -35.63
N ALA A 267 11.52 42.84 -36.15
CA ALA A 267 11.57 42.38 -37.54
C ALA A 267 10.75 43.22 -38.54
N LYS A 268 9.86 44.10 -38.05
CA LYS A 268 9.07 45.02 -38.92
C LYS A 268 9.92 46.06 -39.68
N ARG A 269 11.25 46.03 -39.56
CA ARG A 269 12.18 46.81 -40.39
C ARG A 269 12.67 46.08 -41.64
N LYS A 270 12.36 44.79 -41.88
CA LYS A 270 13.04 44.04 -42.94
C LYS A 270 12.28 43.01 -43.80
N GLN A 271 10.98 42.75 -43.65
CA GLN A 271 10.39 41.66 -44.46
C GLN A 271 8.90 41.80 -44.82
N GLU A 272 8.65 42.12 -46.09
CA GLU A 272 7.53 41.64 -46.90
C GLU A 272 7.98 40.35 -47.60
N SER A 273 7.59 39.17 -47.12
CA SER A 273 7.34 37.99 -47.99
C SER A 273 6.93 36.79 -47.13
N ASP A 274 5.81 36.18 -47.53
CA ASP A 274 5.40 34.78 -47.35
C ASP A 274 5.94 33.98 -46.16
N GLY A 275 5.04 33.72 -45.21
CA GLY A 275 5.18 32.64 -44.26
C GLY A 275 3.80 32.24 -43.74
N THR A 276 3.39 31.01 -44.03
CA THR A 276 2.18 30.33 -43.52
C THR A 276 2.28 30.20 -41.99
N TYR A 277 1.97 31.28 -41.29
CA TYR A 277 1.90 31.32 -39.83
C TYR A 277 0.57 30.68 -39.43
N MET A 278 0.61 29.57 -38.70
CA MET A 278 -0.60 29.00 -38.09
C MET A 278 -1.26 30.09 -37.25
N SER A 279 -2.56 30.30 -37.49
CA SER A 279 -3.33 31.30 -36.75
C SER A 279 -3.20 31.03 -35.25
N VAL A 280 -2.78 32.06 -34.49
CA VAL A 280 -2.56 32.02 -33.04
C VAL A 280 -3.75 31.40 -32.28
N GLY A 281 -4.96 31.52 -32.85
CA GLY A 281 -6.21 30.97 -32.33
C GLY A 281 -6.32 29.44 -32.39
N ASP A 282 -5.77 28.79 -33.41
CA ASP A 282 -5.94 27.33 -33.62
C ASP A 282 -4.97 26.52 -32.76
N SER A 283 -3.73 27.03 -32.60
CA SER A 283 -2.72 26.40 -31.75
C SER A 283 -3.14 26.38 -30.26
N TRP A 284 -3.80 27.43 -29.75
CA TRP A 284 -4.30 27.41 -28.36
C TRP A 284 -5.37 26.34 -28.14
N ARG A 285 -6.33 26.20 -29.08
CA ARG A 285 -7.43 25.22 -28.96
C ARG A 285 -6.91 23.79 -28.95
N PHE A 286 -5.84 23.51 -29.71
CA PHE A 286 -5.16 22.22 -29.69
C PHE A 286 -4.64 21.89 -28.28
N TRP A 287 -3.88 22.80 -27.66
CA TRP A 287 -3.32 22.59 -26.33
C TRP A 287 -4.40 22.38 -25.26
N VAL A 288 -5.51 23.11 -25.34
CA VAL A 288 -6.64 22.92 -24.41
C VAL A 288 -7.25 21.54 -24.52
N LYS A 289 -7.51 21.08 -25.75
CA LYS A 289 -8.09 19.77 -25.97
C LYS A 289 -7.18 18.68 -25.40
N ARG A 290 -5.87 18.81 -25.63
CA ARG A 290 -4.88 17.87 -25.10
C ARG A 290 -4.79 17.89 -23.57
N VAL A 291 -4.77 19.07 -22.96
CA VAL A 291 -4.80 19.23 -21.50
C VAL A 291 -6.06 18.65 -20.89
N LYS A 292 -7.22 18.95 -21.49
CA LYS A 292 -8.50 18.43 -21.02
C LYS A 292 -8.56 16.91 -21.13
N ALA A 293 -8.05 16.33 -22.22
CA ALA A 293 -7.99 14.88 -22.38
C ALA A 293 -7.12 14.23 -21.28
N ALA A 294 -5.91 14.76 -21.06
CA ALA A 294 -5.01 14.26 -20.01
C ALA A 294 -5.60 14.42 -18.60
N GLN A 295 -6.35 15.50 -18.35
CA GLN A 295 -7.06 15.70 -17.08
C GLN A 295 -8.18 14.66 -16.88
N MET A 296 -8.99 14.41 -17.91
CA MET A 296 -10.05 13.40 -17.84
C MET A 296 -9.48 12.01 -17.59
N GLU A 297 -8.40 11.65 -18.29
CA GLU A 297 -7.70 10.37 -18.12
C GLU A 297 -7.12 10.23 -16.71
N ALA A 298 -6.41 11.25 -16.22
CA ALA A 298 -5.87 11.27 -14.87
C ALA A 298 -6.97 11.19 -13.79
N GLN A 299 -8.11 11.87 -14.00
CA GLN A 299 -9.25 11.81 -13.10
C GLN A 299 -9.89 10.42 -13.08
N GLN A 300 -10.07 9.79 -14.25
CA GLN A 300 -10.55 8.42 -14.37
C GLN A 300 -9.61 7.45 -13.65
N LEU A 301 -8.30 7.63 -13.79
CA LEU A 301 -7.31 6.80 -13.13
C LEU A 301 -7.33 6.97 -11.60
N CYS A 302 -7.51 8.21 -11.10
CA CYS A 302 -7.70 8.48 -9.67
C CYS A 302 -8.98 7.83 -9.10
N GLN A 303 -10.06 7.83 -9.88
CA GLN A 303 -11.31 7.15 -9.53
C GLN A 303 -11.12 5.63 -9.51
N LYS A 304 -10.52 5.06 -10.56
CA LYS A 304 -10.15 3.65 -10.65
C LYS A 304 -9.32 3.24 -9.44
N ALA A 305 -8.31 4.01 -9.08
CA ALA A 305 -7.49 3.72 -7.91
C ALA A 305 -8.27 3.71 -6.60
N SER A 306 -9.17 4.68 -6.42
CA SER A 306 -10.01 4.73 -5.22
C SER A 306 -10.94 3.52 -5.14
N SER A 307 -11.56 3.12 -6.26
CA SER A 307 -12.41 1.92 -6.30
C SER A 307 -11.63 0.62 -6.11
N THR A 308 -10.42 0.51 -6.69
CA THR A 308 -9.57 -0.67 -6.52
C THR A 308 -9.13 -0.80 -5.07
N ILE A 309 -8.67 0.27 -4.43
CA ILE A 309 -8.31 0.24 -3.00
C ILE A 309 -9.50 -0.24 -2.16
N GLN A 310 -10.68 0.37 -2.34
CA GLN A 310 -11.90 -0.02 -1.61
C GLN A 310 -12.28 -1.49 -1.84
N TYR A 311 -12.18 -1.97 -3.08
CA TYR A 311 -12.43 -3.36 -3.42
C TYR A 311 -11.44 -4.29 -2.70
N THR A 312 -10.13 -3.98 -2.76
CA THR A 312 -9.13 -4.80 -2.08
C THR A 312 -9.27 -4.79 -0.56
N ASP A 313 -9.69 -3.68 0.03
CA ASP A 313 -9.96 -3.57 1.47
C ASP A 313 -11.14 -4.46 1.88
N LEU A 314 -12.21 -4.48 1.06
CA LEU A 314 -13.40 -5.28 1.30
C LEU A 314 -13.10 -6.77 1.19
N GLU A 315 -12.45 -7.21 0.11
CA GLU A 315 -12.11 -8.62 -0.11
C GLU A 315 -11.11 -9.12 0.93
N CYS A 316 -10.10 -8.32 1.29
CA CYS A 316 -9.20 -8.65 2.39
C CYS A 316 -9.95 -8.82 3.71
N SER A 317 -10.87 -7.91 4.04
CA SER A 317 -11.67 -7.99 5.27
C SER A 317 -12.61 -9.20 5.28
N LYS A 318 -13.06 -9.66 4.11
CA LYS A 318 -13.89 -10.85 3.95
C LYS A 318 -13.07 -12.13 4.13
N ALA A 319 -11.91 -12.22 3.48
CA ALA A 319 -11.01 -13.36 3.59
C ALA A 319 -10.49 -13.52 5.04
N GLN A 320 -10.10 -12.41 5.67
CA GLN A 320 -9.66 -12.39 7.07
C GLN A 320 -10.75 -12.89 8.02
N ARG A 321 -12.01 -12.48 7.82
CA ARG A 321 -13.15 -12.97 8.62
C ARG A 321 -13.35 -14.46 8.44
N SER A 322 -13.32 -14.95 7.19
CA SER A 322 -13.42 -16.39 6.89
C SER A 322 -12.34 -17.20 7.61
N ALA A 323 -11.08 -16.77 7.51
CA ALA A 323 -9.97 -17.45 8.20
C ALA A 323 -10.12 -17.40 9.73
N GLN A 324 -10.61 -16.28 10.28
CA GLN A 324 -10.83 -16.11 11.72
C GLN A 324 -11.99 -17.00 12.22
N GLU A 325 -13.05 -17.15 11.44
CA GLU A 325 -14.15 -18.08 11.70
C GLU A 325 -13.64 -19.53 11.73
N CYS A 326 -12.89 -19.96 10.71
CA CYS A 326 -12.26 -21.28 10.67
C CYS A 326 -11.34 -21.53 11.88
N LEU A 327 -10.48 -20.57 12.23
CA LEU A 327 -9.61 -20.68 13.43
C LEU A 327 -10.43 -20.83 14.72
N SER A 328 -11.54 -20.10 14.83
CA SER A 328 -12.41 -20.18 16.00
C SER A 328 -13.10 -21.55 16.09
N GLN A 329 -13.54 -22.08 14.96
CA GLN A 329 -14.16 -23.40 14.84
C GLN A 329 -13.15 -24.50 15.22
N CYS A 330 -11.97 -24.53 14.59
CA CYS A 330 -10.91 -25.49 14.91
C CYS A 330 -10.53 -25.44 16.39
N SER A 331 -10.42 -24.24 16.98
CA SER A 331 -10.12 -24.10 18.40
C SER A 331 -11.24 -24.65 19.29
N SER A 332 -12.51 -24.48 18.90
CA SER A 332 -13.65 -25.02 19.65
C SER A 332 -13.70 -26.55 19.60
N GLU A 333 -13.46 -27.13 18.42
CA GLU A 333 -13.42 -28.58 18.22
C GLU A 333 -12.26 -29.22 18.97
N GLN A 334 -11.07 -28.59 18.95
CA GLN A 334 -9.92 -29.09 19.68
C GLN A 334 -10.10 -29.03 21.21
N ARG A 335 -10.82 -28.02 21.72
CA ARG A 335 -11.21 -27.97 23.14
C ARG A 335 -12.18 -29.10 23.48
N GLU A 336 -13.12 -29.40 22.58
CA GLU A 336 -14.09 -30.48 22.80
C GLU A 336 -13.44 -31.86 22.76
N LEU A 337 -12.55 -32.13 21.80
CA LEU A 337 -11.75 -33.35 21.75
C LEU A 337 -10.95 -33.56 23.04
N ARG A 338 -10.31 -32.50 23.54
CA ARG A 338 -9.58 -32.56 24.81
C ARG A 338 -10.49 -32.96 25.98
N ARG A 339 -11.70 -32.39 26.08
CA ARG A 339 -12.67 -32.75 27.13
C ARG A 339 -13.08 -34.22 27.06
N ARG A 340 -13.28 -34.74 25.84
CA ARG A 340 -13.60 -36.16 25.61
C ARG A 340 -12.46 -37.07 26.06
N PHE A 341 -11.22 -36.77 25.68
CA PHE A 341 -10.05 -37.53 26.13
C PHE A 341 -9.84 -37.45 27.65
N ASP A 342 -10.04 -36.29 28.27
CA ASP A 342 -9.98 -36.14 29.72
C ASP A 342 -11.06 -36.97 30.44
N THR A 343 -12.24 -37.11 29.84
CA THR A 343 -13.33 -37.96 30.38
C THR A 343 -12.99 -39.44 30.23
N GLN A 344 -12.58 -39.87 29.04
CA GLN A 344 -12.15 -41.25 28.79
C GLN A 344 -10.97 -41.66 29.69
N LEU A 345 -10.04 -40.73 29.97
CA LEU A 345 -8.93 -40.99 30.86
C LEU A 345 -9.40 -41.29 32.30
N LYS A 346 -10.40 -40.55 32.79
CA LYS A 346 -11.01 -40.81 34.11
C LYS A 346 -11.72 -42.16 34.14
N ASP A 347 -12.43 -42.51 33.08
CA ASP A 347 -13.13 -43.79 32.96
C ASP A 347 -12.15 -44.97 32.95
N VAL A 348 -11.03 -44.85 32.24
CA VAL A 348 -9.94 -45.85 32.25
C VAL A 348 -9.29 -45.94 33.63
N GLU A 349 -9.03 -44.82 34.29
CA GLU A 349 -8.48 -44.79 35.66
C GLU A 349 -9.42 -45.46 36.68
N PHE A 350 -10.73 -45.25 36.53
CA PHE A 350 -11.75 -45.94 37.31
C PHE A 350 -11.77 -47.46 37.02
N ALA A 351 -11.74 -47.85 35.74
CA ALA A 351 -11.71 -49.25 35.33
C ALA A 351 -10.46 -49.99 35.85
N MET A 352 -9.29 -49.34 35.80
CA MET A 352 -8.05 -49.85 36.40
C MET A 352 -8.21 -50.08 37.90
N SER A 353 -8.80 -49.11 38.62
CA SER A 353 -9.05 -49.21 40.06
C SER A 353 -9.98 -50.40 40.40
N CYS A 354 -11.03 -50.61 39.60
CA CYS A 354 -11.93 -51.75 39.74
C CYS A 354 -11.25 -53.10 39.46
N ALA A 355 -10.41 -53.17 38.42
CA ALA A 355 -9.65 -54.37 38.09
C ALA A 355 -8.62 -54.71 39.19
N GLU A 356 -7.91 -53.69 39.70
CA GLU A 356 -7.00 -53.86 40.84
C GLU A 356 -7.72 -54.31 42.12
N TRP A 357 -8.88 -53.73 42.41
CA TRP A 357 -9.68 -54.13 43.57
C TRP A 357 -10.13 -55.59 43.46
N THR A 358 -10.54 -56.02 42.26
CA THR A 358 -10.93 -57.42 41.99
C THR A 358 -9.76 -58.39 42.18
N LEU A 359 -8.54 -58.00 41.77
CA LEU A 359 -7.32 -58.77 42.03
C LEU A 359 -6.93 -58.83 43.51
N LYS A 360 -7.22 -57.76 44.28
CA LYS A 360 -6.85 -57.65 45.71
C LYS A 360 -7.87 -58.29 46.66
N LYS A 361 -9.05 -58.71 46.18
CA LYS A 361 -10.10 -59.31 47.03
C LYS A 361 -9.60 -60.55 47.78
N PRO A 362 -9.81 -60.63 49.12
CA PRO A 362 -9.35 -61.75 49.94
C PRO A 362 -10.05 -63.07 49.61
N GLU A 363 -11.29 -63.05 49.10
CA GLU A 363 -12.03 -64.26 48.69
C GLU A 363 -11.35 -65.05 47.57
N ASN A 364 -10.57 -64.37 46.71
CA ASN A 364 -9.80 -64.97 45.62
C ASN A 364 -8.43 -65.50 46.07
N ARG A 365 -8.10 -65.41 47.37
CA ARG A 365 -6.84 -65.93 47.93
C ARG A 365 -7.01 -67.29 48.62
N SER A 366 -8.25 -67.73 48.88
CA SER A 366 -8.54 -68.88 49.74
C SER A 366 -9.12 -70.12 49.03
N LYS A 367 -9.36 -70.10 47.71
CA LYS A 367 -9.92 -71.26 46.98
C LYS A 367 -8.94 -71.83 45.94
N THR A 368 -7.83 -72.36 46.45
CA THR A 368 -6.82 -73.12 45.70
C THR A 368 -7.38 -74.42 45.12
N ALA A 369 -7.98 -74.38 43.93
CA ALA A 369 -8.18 -75.56 43.08
C ALA A 369 -8.41 -75.18 41.60
N HIS A 370 -7.32 -75.03 40.84
CA HIS A 370 -7.22 -75.04 39.36
C HIS A 370 -7.94 -73.93 38.54
N GLY A 371 -8.99 -73.27 39.03
CA GLY A 371 -9.72 -72.23 38.28
C GLY A 371 -9.19 -70.79 38.43
N GLU A 372 -8.48 -70.47 39.52
CA GLU A 372 -8.07 -69.09 39.85
C GLU A 372 -6.88 -68.58 39.01
N ALA A 373 -5.99 -69.47 38.56
CA ALA A 373 -4.80 -69.07 37.79
C ALA A 373 -5.14 -68.36 36.47
N THR A 374 -6.21 -68.81 35.80
CA THR A 374 -6.66 -68.21 34.53
C THR A 374 -7.34 -66.86 34.74
N ASN A 375 -8.07 -66.66 35.84
CA ASN A 375 -8.71 -65.38 36.17
C ASN A 375 -7.69 -64.30 36.55
N VAL A 376 -6.63 -64.66 37.28
CA VAL A 376 -5.53 -63.74 37.59
C VAL A 376 -4.78 -63.34 36.32
N GLN A 377 -4.48 -64.29 35.43
CA GLN A 377 -3.84 -64.01 34.14
C GLN A 377 -4.70 -63.07 33.29
N ARG A 378 -6.01 -63.33 33.14
CA ARG A 378 -6.92 -62.44 32.41
C ARG A 378 -6.97 -61.02 33.00
N SER A 379 -7.02 -60.92 34.32
CA SER A 379 -7.06 -59.61 35.00
C SER A 379 -5.74 -58.83 34.81
N ASN A 380 -4.60 -59.52 34.79
CA ASN A 380 -3.30 -58.90 34.49
C ASN A 380 -3.21 -58.43 33.04
N VAL A 381 -3.72 -59.20 32.07
CA VAL A 381 -3.81 -58.79 30.66
C VAL A 381 -4.69 -57.54 30.53
N LEU A 382 -5.87 -57.54 31.15
CA LEU A 382 -6.78 -56.38 31.15
C LEU A 382 -6.12 -55.15 31.77
N LEU A 383 -5.42 -55.28 32.90
CA LEU A 383 -4.69 -54.16 33.49
C LEU A 383 -3.56 -53.64 32.58
N HIS A 384 -2.88 -54.53 31.87
CA HIS A 384 -1.85 -54.13 30.92
C HIS A 384 -2.45 -53.35 29.74
N GLU A 385 -3.58 -53.81 29.19
CA GLU A 385 -4.33 -53.11 28.14
C GLU A 385 -4.82 -51.75 28.63
N LEU A 386 -5.47 -51.68 29.80
CA LEU A 386 -5.92 -50.41 30.40
C LEU A 386 -4.77 -49.44 30.71
N SER A 387 -3.62 -49.94 31.17
CA SER A 387 -2.41 -49.13 31.35
C SER A 387 -1.90 -48.58 30.01
N THR A 388 -1.99 -49.37 28.93
CA THR A 388 -1.58 -48.94 27.59
C THR A 388 -2.53 -47.89 27.05
N THR A 389 -3.85 -48.08 27.19
CA THR A 389 -4.85 -47.07 26.79
C THR A 389 -4.72 -45.79 27.61
N GLN A 390 -4.46 -45.88 28.92
CA GLN A 390 -4.19 -44.72 29.77
C GLN A 390 -2.98 -43.91 29.27
N LYS A 391 -1.87 -44.58 28.93
CA LYS A 391 -0.67 -43.92 28.38
C LYS A 391 -1.00 -43.22 27.05
N ASN A 392 -1.73 -43.88 26.17
CA ASN A 392 -2.13 -43.32 24.87
C ASN A 392 -3.04 -42.09 25.05
N LEU A 393 -4.07 -42.16 25.90
CA LEU A 393 -4.94 -41.03 26.21
C LEU A 393 -4.15 -39.85 26.80
N ARG A 394 -3.19 -40.10 27.71
CA ARG A 394 -2.31 -39.04 28.23
C ARG A 394 -1.43 -38.40 27.16
N CYS A 395 -1.02 -39.14 26.14
CA CYS A 395 -0.30 -38.58 24.99
C CYS A 395 -1.24 -37.69 24.15
N LEU A 396 -2.46 -38.15 23.85
CA LEU A 396 -3.46 -37.40 23.09
C LEU A 396 -3.88 -36.10 23.81
N VAL A 397 -4.13 -36.12 25.11
CA VAL A 397 -4.43 -34.90 25.89
C VAL A 397 -3.28 -33.89 25.81
N ARG A 398 -2.03 -34.35 25.90
CA ARG A 398 -0.84 -33.48 25.75
C ARG A 398 -0.68 -32.93 24.33
N GLN A 399 -1.10 -33.68 23.32
CA GLN A 399 -1.13 -33.24 21.92
C GLN A 399 -2.21 -32.17 21.72
N CYS A 400 -3.46 -32.41 22.14
CA CYS A 400 -4.53 -31.40 22.07
C CYS A 400 -4.17 -30.08 22.77
N LYS A 401 -3.43 -30.16 23.89
CA LYS A 401 -2.93 -28.95 24.57
C LYS A 401 -1.93 -28.17 23.70
N ARG A 402 -1.00 -28.85 23.02
CA ARG A 402 -0.06 -28.22 22.09
C ARG A 402 -0.79 -27.63 20.89
N ASP A 403 -1.75 -28.35 20.33
CA ASP A 403 -2.50 -27.87 19.16
C ASP A 403 -3.29 -26.60 19.49
N LEU A 404 -3.91 -26.54 20.67
CA LEU A 404 -4.58 -25.33 21.15
C LEU A 404 -3.62 -24.15 21.32
N GLN A 405 -2.39 -24.38 21.80
CA GLN A 405 -1.38 -23.33 21.92
C GLN A 405 -0.96 -22.78 20.55
N ILE A 406 -0.85 -23.65 19.55
CA ILE A 406 -0.51 -23.24 18.18
C ILE A 406 -1.67 -22.49 17.53
N LEU A 407 -2.92 -22.97 17.66
CA LEU A 407 -4.10 -22.26 17.18
C LEU A 407 -4.23 -20.87 17.82
N GLU A 408 -3.93 -20.75 19.12
CA GLU A 408 -3.87 -19.47 19.82
C GLU A 408 -2.73 -18.59 19.29
N ALA A 409 -1.56 -19.16 19.02
CA ALA A 409 -0.45 -18.46 18.37
C ALA A 409 -0.85 -17.94 16.98
N CYS A 410 -1.53 -18.75 16.15
CA CYS A 410 -2.06 -18.34 14.83
C CYS A 410 -3.03 -17.16 14.95
N ARG A 411 -3.94 -17.19 15.92
CA ARG A 411 -4.88 -16.11 16.19
C ARG A 411 -4.17 -14.82 16.62
N ASN A 412 -3.06 -14.96 17.35
CA ASN A 412 -2.24 -13.84 17.80
C ASN A 412 -1.29 -13.32 16.70
N VAL A 413 -1.19 -13.97 15.54
CA VAL A 413 -0.45 -13.40 14.40
C VAL A 413 -1.24 -12.22 13.85
N THR A 414 -0.66 -11.04 14.01
CA THR A 414 -1.17 -9.75 13.51
C THR A 414 -0.07 -9.02 12.74
N PRO A 415 -0.40 -8.06 11.87
CA PRO A 415 0.60 -7.26 11.16
C PRO A 415 1.62 -6.60 12.10
N ALA A 416 1.16 -6.12 13.27
CA ALA A 416 2.02 -5.52 14.30
C ALA A 416 3.05 -6.51 14.87
N ASN A 417 2.64 -7.76 15.10
CA ASN A 417 3.52 -8.78 15.67
C ASN A 417 4.60 -9.25 14.68
N ILE A 418 4.29 -9.27 13.39
CA ILE A 418 5.27 -9.63 12.34
C ILE A 418 6.35 -8.57 12.20
N GLY A 419 5.96 -7.28 12.22
CA GLY A 419 6.91 -6.17 12.19
C GLY A 419 7.86 -6.19 13.40
N ALA A 420 7.37 -6.56 14.59
CA ALA A 420 8.17 -6.63 15.80
C ALA A 420 9.20 -7.78 15.77
N THR A 421 8.86 -8.94 15.18
CA THR A 421 9.77 -10.09 15.11
C THR A 421 10.97 -9.88 14.19
N GLY A 422 10.85 -9.05 13.14
CA GLY A 422 11.97 -8.73 12.25
C GLY A 422 13.01 -7.78 12.85
N ALA A 423 12.65 -7.03 13.91
CA ALA A 423 13.53 -6.05 14.55
C ALA A 423 14.32 -6.61 15.75
N VAL A 424 14.20 -7.91 16.04
CA VAL A 424 14.98 -8.55 17.11
C VAL A 424 16.44 -8.59 16.67
N LYS A 425 17.22 -7.61 17.16
CA LYS A 425 18.70 -7.57 17.11
C LYS A 425 19.25 -8.99 17.31
N PRO A 426 20.23 -9.44 16.50
CA PRO A 426 20.92 -10.70 16.77
C PRO A 426 21.40 -10.65 18.21
N GLN A 427 20.84 -11.52 19.03
CA GLN A 427 21.16 -11.61 20.45
C GLN A 427 22.70 -11.74 20.54
N PRO A 428 23.40 -10.86 21.27
CA PRO A 428 24.84 -10.99 21.40
C PRO A 428 25.08 -12.37 22.01
N GLN A 429 25.74 -13.25 21.26
CA GLN A 429 26.15 -14.56 21.74
C GLN A 429 26.82 -14.35 23.09
N CYS A 430 26.14 -14.77 24.16
CA CYS A 430 26.70 -14.84 25.49
C CYS A 430 28.00 -15.64 25.37
N LYS A 431 29.14 -14.96 25.54
CA LYS A 431 30.45 -15.58 25.76
C LYS A 431 30.43 -16.28 27.13
N GLY A 432 29.69 -17.38 27.20
CA GLY A 432 29.69 -18.34 28.30
C GLY A 432 30.79 -19.37 28.08
N LYS A 433 31.65 -19.54 29.08
CA LYS A 433 32.89 -20.31 29.11
C LYS A 433 32.77 -21.78 28.66
N PRO A 434 33.86 -22.41 28.16
CA PRO A 434 33.85 -23.79 27.69
C PRO A 434 33.85 -24.78 28.86
N GLY A 435 32.69 -25.38 29.13
CA GLY A 435 32.48 -26.40 30.16
C GLY A 435 32.24 -27.79 29.56
N LYS A 436 33.32 -28.56 29.43
CA LYS A 436 33.48 -30.03 29.38
C LYS A 436 32.25 -30.92 29.08
N ARG A 437 32.40 -31.65 27.96
CA ARG A 437 32.06 -33.08 27.71
C ARG A 437 30.63 -33.56 28.04
N SER A 438 29.85 -33.76 26.97
CA SER A 438 29.08 -35.01 26.79
C SER A 438 29.31 -35.52 25.37
N ARG A 439 29.86 -36.73 25.28
CA ARG A 439 30.02 -37.52 24.04
C ARG A 439 28.73 -38.28 23.79
N SER A 440 28.13 -38.15 22.61
CA SER A 440 27.35 -39.20 21.93
C SER A 440 26.73 -38.64 20.63
N ALA A 441 26.77 -39.44 19.56
CA ALA A 441 26.34 -39.21 18.16
C ALA A 441 27.23 -38.21 17.37
N VAL A 442 28.18 -38.58 16.50
CA VAL A 442 28.21 -39.61 15.41
C VAL A 442 26.94 -39.54 14.57
N GLU A 443 26.91 -39.29 13.27
CA GLU A 443 27.86 -38.92 12.23
C GLU A 443 26.95 -38.81 10.99
N LEU A 444 26.58 -37.60 10.57
CA LEU A 444 25.83 -37.36 9.32
C LEU A 444 25.80 -35.86 9.03
N ARG A 445 26.95 -35.30 8.64
CA ARG A 445 27.07 -33.99 7.96
C ARG A 445 28.50 -33.82 7.41
N LYS A 446 28.80 -34.64 6.41
CA LYS A 446 29.88 -34.42 5.44
C LYS A 446 29.27 -34.69 4.08
N LEU A 447 28.69 -33.67 3.47
CA LEU A 447 28.43 -33.52 2.03
C LEU A 447 27.69 -32.18 1.84
N ARG A 448 28.16 -31.38 0.89
CA ARG A 448 27.81 -29.97 0.59
C ARG A 448 28.60 -28.91 1.38
N SER A 449 29.91 -28.98 1.22
CA SER A 449 30.76 -27.79 1.12
C SER A 449 31.24 -27.74 -0.32
N ASP A 450 30.49 -27.09 -1.20
CA ASP A 450 30.94 -26.43 -2.43
C ASP A 450 29.69 -25.84 -3.11
N GLY A 451 29.62 -24.51 -3.12
CA GLY A 451 28.47 -23.75 -3.60
C GLY A 451 28.54 -22.30 -3.12
N ASP A 452 29.30 -21.50 -3.86
CA ASP A 452 29.27 -20.04 -3.97
C ASP A 452 29.15 -19.21 -2.68
N LYS A 453 30.32 -18.73 -2.22
CA LYS A 453 30.43 -17.51 -1.41
C LYS A 453 30.01 -16.31 -2.26
N VAL A 454 28.71 -16.01 -2.29
CA VAL A 454 28.24 -14.68 -2.68
C VAL A 454 28.81 -13.66 -1.68
N PRO A 455 29.38 -12.52 -2.11
CA PRO A 455 30.01 -11.58 -1.20
C PRO A 455 28.95 -10.92 -0.31
N CYS A 456 28.86 -11.37 0.94
CA CYS A 456 27.97 -10.82 1.98
C CYS A 456 28.33 -9.37 2.40
N SER A 457 29.26 -8.71 1.71
CA SER A 457 29.62 -7.31 1.91
C SER A 457 28.59 -6.36 1.28
N HIS A 458 28.04 -6.70 0.09
CA HIS A 458 27.12 -5.80 -0.61
C HIS A 458 25.81 -5.55 0.14
N LEU A 459 25.24 -6.60 0.76
CA LEU A 459 24.03 -6.45 1.57
C LEU A 459 24.26 -5.62 2.84
N ARG A 460 25.47 -5.64 3.38
CA ARG A 460 25.82 -4.81 4.55
C ARG A 460 25.96 -3.35 4.17
N ASP A 461 26.58 -3.07 3.03
CA ASP A 461 26.75 -1.71 2.51
C ASP A 461 25.40 -1.10 2.11
N GLU A 462 24.51 -1.91 1.52
CA GLU A 462 23.14 -1.49 1.15
C GLU A 462 22.27 -1.24 2.39
N LEU A 463 22.35 -2.08 3.43
CA LEU A 463 21.68 -1.82 4.71
C LEU A 463 22.21 -0.57 5.40
N GLN A 464 23.52 -0.29 5.30
CA GLN A 464 24.10 0.92 5.86
C GLN A 464 23.63 2.16 5.09
N HIS A 465 23.60 2.12 3.76
CA HIS A 465 23.07 3.18 2.92
C HIS A 465 21.59 3.48 3.24
N LEU A 466 20.75 2.45 3.34
CA LEU A 466 19.33 2.61 3.71
C LEU A 466 19.15 3.20 5.12
N SER A 467 20.04 2.86 6.06
CA SER A 467 20.02 3.45 7.41
C SER A 467 20.40 4.93 7.39
N GLU A 468 21.36 5.34 6.56
CA GLU A 468 21.76 6.75 6.40
C GLU A 468 20.65 7.56 5.72
N GLU A 469 19.99 6.99 4.70
CA GLU A 469 18.86 7.60 4.00
C GLU A 469 17.65 7.76 4.94
N GLN A 470 17.34 6.75 5.76
CA GLN A 470 16.30 6.84 6.79
C GLN A 470 16.62 7.97 7.78
N GLN A 471 17.87 8.08 8.24
CA GLN A 471 18.29 9.14 9.17
C GLN A 471 18.16 10.53 8.53
N GLN A 472 18.49 10.66 7.24
CA GLN A 472 18.35 11.91 6.49
C GLN A 472 16.88 12.30 6.31
N MET A 473 15.99 11.37 5.96
CA MET A 473 14.55 11.63 5.88
C MET A 473 13.97 12.02 7.24
N THR A 474 14.39 11.36 8.32
CA THR A 474 13.93 11.68 9.68
C THR A 474 14.38 13.09 10.09
N LYS A 475 15.58 13.50 9.70
CA LYS A 475 16.06 14.88 9.91
C LYS A 475 15.25 15.88 9.10
N GLY A 476 14.96 15.59 7.83
CA GLY A 476 14.12 16.43 6.97
C GLY A 476 12.70 16.61 7.51
N LEU A 477 12.10 15.54 8.05
CA LEU A 477 10.78 15.61 8.70
C LEU A 477 10.80 16.56 9.91
N ARG A 478 11.82 16.49 10.77
CA ARG A 478 11.95 17.41 11.92
C ARG A 478 12.11 18.87 11.50
N GLU A 479 12.84 19.13 10.41
CA GLU A 479 12.99 20.48 9.86
C GLU A 479 11.65 21.01 9.31
N CYS A 480 10.85 20.15 8.69
CA CYS A 480 9.48 20.48 8.26
C CYS A 480 8.54 20.73 9.45
N GLU A 481 8.56 19.89 10.48
CA GLU A 481 7.79 20.07 11.72
C GLU A 481 8.11 21.42 12.37
N TYR A 482 9.41 21.75 12.50
CA TYR A 482 9.84 23.04 13.01
C TYR A 482 9.39 24.22 12.11
N GLY A 483 9.36 24.00 10.79
CA GLY A 483 8.80 24.96 9.84
C GLY A 483 7.30 25.21 10.05
N VAL A 484 6.52 24.15 10.27
CA VAL A 484 5.08 24.23 10.57
C VAL A 484 4.83 24.95 11.89
N GLU A 485 5.59 24.63 12.94
CA GLU A 485 5.50 25.33 14.23
C GLU A 485 5.81 26.83 14.10
N ARG A 486 6.82 27.20 13.32
CA ARG A 486 7.12 28.60 13.01
C ARG A 486 5.96 29.27 12.28
N CYS A 487 5.38 28.62 11.26
CA CYS A 487 4.23 29.16 10.53
C CYS A 487 3.02 29.35 11.47
N ALA A 488 2.76 28.40 12.38
CA ALA A 488 1.71 28.51 13.38
C ALA A 488 1.96 29.69 14.35
N ALA A 489 3.20 29.87 14.80
CA ALA A 489 3.58 31.03 15.63
C ALA A 489 3.35 32.36 14.90
N TRP A 490 3.71 32.44 13.61
CA TRP A 490 3.43 33.62 12.79
C TRP A 490 1.93 33.87 12.60
N ALA A 491 1.13 32.82 12.40
CA ALA A 491 -0.32 32.95 12.31
C ALA A 491 -0.93 33.51 13.61
N SER A 492 -0.45 33.07 14.78
CA SER A 492 -0.86 33.63 16.07
C SER A 492 -0.50 35.11 16.23
N VAL A 493 0.71 35.52 15.79
CA VAL A 493 1.11 36.92 15.80
C VAL A 493 0.22 37.77 14.89
N LEU A 494 -0.12 37.28 13.70
CA LEU A 494 -1.01 37.97 12.77
C LEU A 494 -2.43 38.11 13.33
N SER A 495 -2.98 37.05 13.93
CA SER A 495 -4.29 37.10 14.61
C SER A 495 -4.30 38.15 15.73
N ASN A 496 -3.26 38.18 16.58
CA ASN A 496 -3.15 39.19 17.63
C ASN A 496 -3.03 40.62 17.08
N LEU A 497 -2.40 40.80 15.92
CA LEU A 497 -2.33 42.11 15.26
C LEU A 497 -3.69 42.53 14.70
N GLU A 498 -4.43 41.60 14.09
CA GLU A 498 -5.80 41.83 13.61
C GLU A 498 -6.73 42.25 14.76
N ASP A 499 -6.66 41.57 15.91
CA ASP A 499 -7.44 41.92 17.09
C ASP A 499 -7.11 43.33 17.60
N ARG A 500 -5.83 43.69 17.68
CA ARG A 500 -5.39 45.02 18.11
C ARG A 500 -5.79 46.12 17.13
N VAL A 501 -5.71 45.87 15.82
CA VAL A 501 -6.18 46.81 14.79
C VAL A 501 -7.68 47.01 14.94
N THR A 502 -8.43 45.93 15.14
CA THR A 502 -9.88 45.97 15.34
C THR A 502 -10.25 46.77 16.60
N GLU A 503 -9.53 46.56 17.72
CA GLU A 503 -9.72 47.32 18.96
C GLU A 503 -9.45 48.83 18.77
N VAL A 504 -8.38 49.19 18.08
CA VAL A 504 -8.05 50.60 17.78
C VAL A 504 -9.10 51.25 16.88
N LEU A 505 -9.62 50.52 15.89
CA LEU A 505 -10.69 50.99 15.01
C LEU A 505 -12.01 51.18 15.76
N LEU A 506 -12.32 50.29 16.72
CA LEU A 506 -13.50 50.41 17.58
C LEU A 506 -13.40 51.59 18.55
N ARG A 507 -12.23 51.87 19.13
CA ARG A 507 -12.04 53.04 20.01
C ARG A 507 -12.07 54.40 19.29
N ARG A 508 -11.91 54.41 17.96
CA ARG A 508 -11.97 55.64 17.14
C ARG A 508 -13.38 55.97 16.64
N ARG A 509 -14.32 55.02 16.73
CA ARG A 509 -15.75 55.27 16.53
C ARG A 509 -16.37 55.67 17.85
#